data_AF-A0AAE3J3U1-F1
#
_entry.id   AF-A0AAE3J3U1-F1
#
_cell.length_a   1.000
_cell.length_b   1.000
_cell.length_c   1.000
_cell.angle_alpha   90.00
_cell.angle_beta   90.00
_cell.angle_gamma   90.00
#
_symmetry.space_group_name_H-M   'P 1'
#
loop_
_entity.id
_entity.type
_entity.pdbx_description
1 polymer ?
#
loop_
_entity_poly.entity_id
_entity_poly.type
_entity_poly.pdbx_seq_one_letter_code
_entity_poly.pdbx_strand_id
1 'polypeptide(L)'
;MKKFSILVMAALLLVPLVQVKAATIVPGMLIKASGPAVYYFTDKNTRLVFPDEKTYFSWFTNFNTVTIIPDGQLSNIPLGGNVTYRPGKYLVKITTNPKTYAIDADNSLRWIRTEQVARDLYGANWAKMVQDVPDSFFSDYAEGSAIQSTADYNPSAVLASRMTIITGVATPSNEATTGEIVGAPVSPVVASPVGTCTVPAEAQAESVANPTTVVGNGTAASCTAAAFEAAVQNGGIVTFNCGPDVVTITLDHEIRLLNKVGPNKNGSRVIDGGGKVILSGGSKNRILYQNACEESLGWLNDHCNTSLYPRLVVQNLTFTNGKASDKLLGGGAIYSNGGSLKVVNSKFYDNEIVSTGPDVAGGAIYQTQGYGPTYIVNSTFGGSADLGNVGSNGGALGGLFSSFHIYNSMISYNKAIGTGRNPAASGTLGGGSGGAIYMDGNSFTLNMCGTEVSNNSAKELGGAIFYVANDVKGDIKIDQSVFKKNVSGSSDGPAPGIAKPGCYLQTTASKISLTNTTFE
;
A
#
# COMPACT_ATOMS: atom_id res chain seq x y z
N MET A 1 80.36 -42.51 -14.90
CA MET A 1 79.08 -42.43 -14.17
C MET A 1 78.38 -41.14 -14.56
N LYS A 2 77.31 -41.22 -15.35
CA LYS A 2 76.49 -40.07 -15.78
C LYS A 2 75.61 -39.63 -14.61
N LYS A 3 75.72 -38.38 -14.15
CA LYS A 3 74.77 -37.80 -13.17
C LYS A 3 73.91 -36.77 -13.90
N PHE A 4 72.62 -37.07 -13.95
CA PHE A 4 71.55 -36.24 -14.49
C PHE A 4 71.35 -34.98 -13.65
N SER A 5 71.36 -33.80 -14.28
CA SER A 5 70.85 -32.56 -13.70
C SER A 5 69.32 -32.56 -13.78
N ILE A 6 68.65 -32.54 -12.64
CA ILE A 6 67.20 -32.32 -12.56
C ILE A 6 66.98 -30.82 -12.36
N LEU A 7 66.48 -30.16 -13.41
CA LEU A 7 65.95 -28.80 -13.35
C LEU A 7 64.56 -28.86 -12.71
N VAL A 8 64.40 -28.36 -11.48
CA VAL A 8 63.09 -28.18 -10.85
C VAL A 8 62.53 -26.85 -11.34
N MET A 9 61.64 -26.90 -12.33
CA MET A 9 60.88 -25.75 -12.81
C MET A 9 59.71 -25.53 -11.84
N ALA A 10 59.84 -24.58 -10.91
CA ALA A 10 58.75 -24.16 -10.05
C ALA A 10 57.73 -23.37 -10.90
N ALA A 11 56.61 -24.02 -11.24
CA ALA A 11 55.48 -23.34 -11.84
C ALA A 11 54.83 -22.43 -10.77
N LEU A 12 55.08 -21.12 -10.85
CA LEU A 12 54.25 -20.13 -10.17
C LEU A 12 52.83 -20.23 -10.74
N LEU A 13 51.93 -20.86 -10.00
CA LEU A 13 50.50 -20.72 -10.18
C LEU A 13 50.14 -19.25 -9.93
N LEU A 14 50.08 -18.43 -10.97
CA LEU A 14 49.36 -17.17 -10.94
C LEU A 14 47.88 -17.49 -10.73
N VAL A 15 47.43 -17.43 -9.48
CA VAL A 15 46.00 -17.35 -9.19
C VAL A 15 45.55 -15.98 -9.68
N PRO A 16 44.62 -15.90 -10.65
CA PRO A 16 44.09 -14.60 -11.05
C PRO A 16 43.41 -13.97 -9.84
N LEU A 17 43.86 -12.77 -9.46
CA LEU A 17 43.12 -11.91 -8.54
C LEU A 17 41.76 -11.67 -9.17
N VAL A 18 40.74 -12.37 -8.68
CA VAL A 18 39.35 -12.09 -9.01
C VAL A 18 39.04 -10.73 -8.40
N GLN A 19 39.13 -9.67 -9.20
CA GLN A 19 38.61 -8.37 -8.80
C GLN A 19 37.10 -8.52 -8.64
N VAL A 20 36.63 -8.56 -7.39
CA VAL A 20 35.21 -8.50 -7.08
C VAL A 20 34.72 -7.14 -7.57
N LYS A 21 33.93 -7.16 -8.64
CA LYS A 21 33.36 -5.95 -9.23
C LYS A 21 32.56 -5.21 -8.15
N ALA A 22 32.84 -3.92 -7.98
CA ALA A 22 32.07 -3.06 -7.07
C ALA A 22 30.59 -3.09 -7.46
N ALA A 23 29.71 -3.21 -6.46
CA ALA A 23 28.28 -3.08 -6.65
C ALA A 23 27.94 -1.62 -6.98
N THR A 24 27.03 -1.39 -7.91
CA THR A 24 26.50 -0.04 -8.14
C THR A 24 25.67 0.37 -6.93
N ILE A 25 26.06 1.45 -6.26
CA ILE A 25 25.32 2.04 -5.13
C ILE A 25 24.86 3.44 -5.49
N VAL A 26 23.63 3.79 -5.09
CA VAL A 26 23.05 5.13 -5.27
C VAL A 26 22.51 5.64 -3.94
N PRO A 27 22.51 6.96 -3.69
CA PRO A 27 21.94 7.54 -2.49
C PRO A 27 20.53 7.02 -2.21
N GLY A 28 20.23 6.74 -0.94
CA GLY A 28 18.99 6.14 -0.50
C GLY A 28 19.03 4.62 -0.33
N MET A 29 20.07 3.94 -0.81
CA MET A 29 20.20 2.49 -0.64
C MET A 29 20.50 2.09 0.80
N LEU A 30 19.88 1.00 1.23
CA LEU A 30 20.30 0.26 2.40
C LEU A 30 21.39 -0.73 1.98
N ILE A 31 22.54 -0.63 2.63
CA ILE A 31 23.71 -1.44 2.31
C ILE A 31 24.22 -2.17 3.55
N LYS A 32 24.76 -3.36 3.33
CA LYS A 32 25.57 -4.08 4.32
C LYS A 32 26.74 -4.76 3.62
N ALA A 33 27.72 -5.21 4.38
CA ALA A 33 28.75 -6.12 3.87
C ALA A 33 28.68 -7.46 4.60
N SER A 34 29.81 -8.11 4.88
CA SER A 34 29.81 -9.40 5.58
C SER A 34 29.26 -9.32 7.02
N GLY A 35 29.41 -8.16 7.67
CA GLY A 35 28.93 -7.92 9.04
C GLY A 35 27.41 -7.78 9.19
N PRO A 36 26.88 -7.82 10.42
CA PRO A 36 25.44 -7.71 10.70
C PRO A 36 24.90 -6.28 10.58
N ALA A 37 25.76 -5.26 10.70
CA ALA A 37 25.36 -3.86 10.65
C ALA A 37 24.79 -3.48 9.27
N VAL A 38 23.67 -2.75 9.31
CA VAL A 38 23.03 -2.16 8.13
C VAL A 38 23.33 -0.66 8.13
N TYR A 39 23.50 -0.11 6.94
CA TYR A 39 23.77 1.30 6.75
C TYR A 39 22.83 1.92 5.72
N TYR A 40 22.51 3.20 5.90
CA TYR A 40 21.87 4.02 4.88
C TYR A 40 22.93 4.81 4.12
N PHE A 41 22.99 4.66 2.80
CA PHE A 41 23.93 5.38 1.95
C PHE A 41 23.36 6.75 1.55
N THR A 42 24.10 7.83 1.83
CA THR A 42 23.61 9.20 1.67
C THR A 42 24.05 9.84 0.35
N ASP A 43 23.41 10.95 0.00
CA ASP A 43 23.78 11.85 -1.10
C ASP A 43 25.17 12.48 -0.97
N LYS A 44 25.68 12.59 0.27
CA LYS A 44 27.04 13.04 0.59
C LYS A 44 28.11 11.96 0.45
N ASN A 45 27.78 10.80 -0.15
CA ASN A 45 28.67 9.64 -0.26
C ASN A 45 29.16 9.13 1.11
N THR A 46 28.35 9.27 2.16
CA THR A 46 28.62 8.72 3.50
C THR A 46 27.64 7.60 3.83
N ARG A 47 27.93 6.82 4.87
CA ARG A 47 27.03 5.79 5.39
C ARG A 47 26.60 6.13 6.82
N LEU A 48 25.30 6.12 7.07
CA LEU A 48 24.71 6.26 8.41
C LEU A 48 24.45 4.89 9.00
N VAL A 49 24.82 4.69 10.26
CA VAL A 49 24.66 3.41 10.95
C VAL A 49 23.30 3.33 11.60
N PHE A 50 22.58 2.22 11.46
CA PHE A 50 21.44 1.93 12.35
C PHE A 50 21.99 1.39 13.67
N PRO A 51 21.79 2.08 14.82
CA PRO A 51 22.34 1.65 16.10
C PRO A 51 21.80 0.31 16.57
N ASP A 52 20.52 0.05 16.27
CA ASP A 52 19.84 -1.20 16.59
C ASP A 52 18.72 -1.52 15.58
N GLU A 53 18.21 -2.74 15.69
CA GLU A 53 17.14 -3.27 14.86
C GLU A 53 15.82 -2.49 15.03
N LYS A 54 15.54 -1.96 16.22
CA LYS A 54 14.31 -1.20 16.46
C LYS A 54 14.33 0.16 15.76
N THR A 55 15.49 0.81 15.71
CA THR A 55 15.74 2.04 14.98
C THR A 55 15.60 1.77 13.48
N TYR A 56 16.17 0.67 12.98
CA TYR A 56 15.94 0.24 11.60
C TYR A 56 14.44 0.06 11.31
N PHE A 57 13.71 -0.66 12.16
CA PHE A 57 12.28 -0.91 11.97
C PHE A 57 11.38 0.31 12.18
N SER A 58 11.92 1.39 12.75
CA SER A 58 11.23 2.67 12.75
C SER A 58 11.15 3.27 11.34
N TRP A 59 12.15 3.02 10.48
CA TRP A 59 12.19 3.52 9.10
C TRP A 59 11.77 2.50 8.05
N PHE A 60 12.10 1.24 8.24
CA PHE A 60 11.90 0.17 7.25
C PHE A 60 11.12 -0.99 7.86
N THR A 61 10.60 -1.91 7.05
CA THR A 61 9.69 -2.97 7.53
C THR A 61 10.33 -4.35 7.57
N ASN A 62 11.41 -4.56 6.83
CA ASN A 62 12.19 -5.79 6.74
C ASN A 62 13.56 -5.47 6.12
N PHE A 63 14.46 -6.47 6.06
CA PHE A 63 15.79 -6.32 5.49
C PHE A 63 15.87 -6.67 3.99
N ASN A 64 14.74 -6.86 3.29
CA ASN A 64 14.72 -7.36 1.91
C ASN A 64 15.34 -6.39 0.91
N THR A 65 15.28 -5.08 1.21
CA THR A 65 15.87 -4.03 0.38
C THR A 65 17.33 -3.75 0.73
N VAL A 66 17.89 -4.44 1.74
CA VAL A 66 19.31 -4.32 2.10
C VAL A 66 20.15 -5.03 1.06
N THR A 67 20.99 -4.26 0.38
CA THR A 67 21.92 -4.76 -0.61
C THR A 67 23.23 -5.15 0.05
N ILE A 68 23.71 -6.36 -0.23
CA ILE A 68 25.04 -6.81 0.20
C ILE A 68 26.07 -6.25 -0.80
N ILE A 69 27.03 -5.49 -0.31
CA ILE A 69 28.16 -4.97 -1.07
C ILE A 69 29.48 -5.58 -0.56
N PRO A 70 30.56 -5.62 -1.37
CA PRO A 70 31.86 -6.12 -0.92
C PRO A 70 32.42 -5.32 0.27
N ASP A 71 33.10 -5.99 1.20
CA ASP A 71 33.69 -5.36 2.40
C ASP A 71 34.64 -4.21 2.05
N GLY A 72 35.50 -4.40 1.04
CA GLY A 72 36.43 -3.37 0.57
C GLY A 72 35.75 -2.17 -0.07
N GLN A 73 34.52 -2.33 -0.60
CA GLN A 73 33.72 -1.21 -1.07
C GLN A 73 33.10 -0.46 0.12
N LEU A 74 32.53 -1.19 1.09
CA LEU A 74 31.93 -0.59 2.28
C LEU A 74 32.95 0.19 3.13
N SER A 75 34.19 -0.30 3.24
CA SER A 75 35.27 0.38 3.99
C SER A 75 35.68 1.73 3.39
N ASN A 76 35.46 1.92 2.08
CA ASN A 76 35.78 3.17 1.38
C ASN A 76 34.68 4.23 1.52
N ILE A 77 33.53 3.90 2.12
CA ILE A 77 32.43 4.84 2.38
C ILE A 77 32.58 5.41 3.80
N PRO A 78 32.83 6.72 3.98
CA PRO A 78 33.00 7.32 5.30
C PRO A 78 31.74 7.23 6.18
N LEU A 79 31.90 7.12 7.49
CA LEU A 79 30.79 7.17 8.46
C LEU A 79 30.24 8.59 8.57
N GLY A 80 28.92 8.73 8.49
CA GLY A 80 28.21 10.02 8.59
C GLY A 80 27.47 10.24 9.91
N GLY A 81 27.53 9.29 10.84
CA GLY A 81 26.80 9.30 12.11
C GLY A 81 25.79 8.15 12.23
N ASN A 82 24.91 8.26 13.23
CA ASN A 82 23.85 7.29 13.50
C ASN A 82 22.52 7.74 12.90
N VAL A 83 21.72 6.77 12.48
CA VAL A 83 20.29 6.97 12.22
C VAL A 83 19.56 7.00 13.56
N THR A 84 18.66 7.94 13.74
CA THR A 84 17.76 8.04 14.91
C THR A 84 16.42 7.37 14.64
N TYR A 85 15.58 7.21 15.66
CA TYR A 85 14.20 6.75 15.46
C TYR A 85 13.43 7.69 14.51
N ARG A 86 12.57 7.11 13.66
CA ARG A 86 11.81 7.88 12.68
C ARG A 86 10.90 8.93 13.34
N PRO A 87 11.06 10.22 13.02
CA PRO A 87 10.20 11.29 13.54
C PRO A 87 8.71 11.03 13.30
N GLY A 88 7.88 11.38 14.28
CA GLY A 88 6.42 11.22 14.20
C GLY A 88 5.88 9.79 14.36
N LYS A 89 6.72 8.74 14.28
CA LYS A 89 6.26 7.34 14.32
C LYS A 89 6.15 6.76 15.73
N TYR A 90 7.21 6.93 16.52
CA TYR A 90 7.31 6.38 17.88
C TYR A 90 7.61 7.48 18.89
N LEU A 91 7.34 7.16 20.15
CA LEU A 91 7.80 7.93 21.30
C LEU A 91 9.09 7.30 21.81
N VAL A 92 9.97 8.10 22.38
CA VAL A 92 11.23 7.60 22.95
C VAL A 92 11.44 8.06 24.38
N LYS A 93 12.21 7.27 25.13
CA LYS A 93 12.69 7.59 26.47
C LYS A 93 14.06 6.97 26.71
N ILE A 94 14.72 7.42 27.76
CA ILE A 94 15.84 6.72 28.38
C ILE A 94 15.36 6.07 29.69
N THR A 95 16.04 5.03 30.15
CA THR A 95 15.63 4.31 31.38
C THR A 95 15.92 5.12 32.65
N THR A 96 16.86 6.07 32.57
CA THR A 96 17.32 6.94 33.66
C THR A 96 16.43 8.17 33.87
N ASN A 97 15.46 8.44 32.99
CA ASN A 97 14.58 9.62 33.05
C ASN A 97 13.12 9.22 32.78
N PRO A 98 12.16 9.60 33.64
CA PRO A 98 10.74 9.25 33.44
C PRO A 98 10.07 10.01 32.29
N LYS A 99 10.71 11.01 31.68
CA LYS A 99 10.14 11.80 30.58
C LYS A 99 10.02 10.97 29.30
N THR A 100 8.88 11.13 28.62
CA THR A 100 8.60 10.57 27.29
C THR A 100 8.65 11.70 26.25
N TYR A 101 9.34 11.48 25.14
CA TYR A 101 9.56 12.46 24.10
C TYR A 101 8.95 11.99 22.79
N ALA A 102 8.33 12.93 22.05
CA ALA A 102 8.14 12.78 20.63
C ALA A 102 9.42 13.24 19.90
N ILE A 103 9.67 12.71 18.71
CA ILE A 103 10.78 13.14 17.87
C ILE A 103 10.22 14.03 16.76
N ASP A 104 10.68 15.27 16.68
CA ASP A 104 10.23 16.25 15.68
C ASP A 104 11.02 16.14 14.36
N ALA A 105 10.53 16.85 13.35
CA ALA A 105 11.01 16.80 11.98
C ALA A 105 12.44 17.30 11.82
N ASP A 106 13.04 17.93 12.82
CA ASP A 106 14.43 18.39 12.87
C ASP A 106 15.33 17.45 13.71
N ASN A 107 14.81 16.28 14.08
CA ASN A 107 15.43 15.31 14.97
C ASN A 107 15.57 15.78 16.44
N SER A 108 14.76 16.76 16.85
CA SER A 108 14.69 17.18 18.24
C SER A 108 13.75 16.31 19.08
N LEU A 109 14.12 16.08 20.34
CA LEU A 109 13.29 15.45 21.36
C LEU A 109 12.40 16.51 21.99
N ARG A 110 11.10 16.35 21.82
CA ARG A 110 10.09 17.24 22.38
C ARG A 110 9.34 16.53 23.49
N TRP A 111 9.58 16.98 24.73
CA TRP A 111 8.99 16.36 25.91
C TRP A 111 7.47 16.50 25.92
N ILE A 112 6.75 15.39 26.02
CA ILE A 112 5.30 15.38 26.20
C ILE A 112 4.97 15.57 27.68
N ARG A 113 4.33 16.69 28.01
CA ARG A 113 4.18 17.15 29.39
C ARG A 113 3.23 16.32 30.24
N THR A 114 2.20 15.72 29.63
CA THR A 114 1.20 14.94 30.34
C THR A 114 0.81 13.69 29.55
N GLU A 115 0.35 12.67 30.28
CA GLU A 115 -0.23 11.48 29.67
C GLU A 115 -1.45 11.80 28.80
N GLN A 116 -2.26 12.79 29.19
CA GLN A 116 -3.43 13.20 28.41
C GLN A 116 -3.00 13.70 27.02
N VAL A 117 -1.96 14.54 26.95
CA VAL A 117 -1.42 15.02 25.67
C VAL A 117 -0.88 13.85 24.83
N ALA A 118 -0.23 12.87 25.45
CA ALA A 118 0.22 11.66 24.74
C ALA A 118 -0.96 10.85 24.18
N ARG A 119 -2.06 10.71 24.94
CA ARG A 119 -3.30 10.05 24.50
C ARG A 119 -3.99 10.81 23.37
N ASP A 120 -4.01 12.14 23.44
CA ASP A 120 -4.64 12.98 22.42
C ASP A 120 -3.87 12.94 21.10
N LEU A 121 -2.52 12.83 21.17
CA LEU A 121 -1.65 12.78 19.99
C LEU A 121 -1.52 11.38 19.38
N TYR A 122 -1.41 10.34 20.20
CA TYR A 122 -1.06 8.97 19.77
C TYR A 122 -2.13 7.92 20.13
N GLY A 123 -3.26 8.33 20.70
CA GLY A 123 -4.37 7.47 21.07
C GLY A 123 -4.17 6.70 22.38
N ALA A 124 -5.17 5.89 22.73
CA ALA A 124 -5.21 5.17 24.01
C ALA A 124 -4.05 4.16 24.22
N ASN A 125 -3.40 3.74 23.14
CA ASN A 125 -2.28 2.80 23.14
C ASN A 125 -0.89 3.48 23.10
N TRP A 126 -0.79 4.81 23.29
CA TRP A 126 0.47 5.56 23.20
C TRP A 126 1.62 4.94 24.02
N ALA A 127 1.34 4.35 25.18
CA ALA A 127 2.35 3.73 26.03
C ALA A 127 3.06 2.54 25.33
N LYS A 128 2.37 1.82 24.43
CA LYS A 128 2.96 0.75 23.62
C LYS A 128 3.83 1.28 22.47
N MET A 129 3.75 2.57 22.19
CA MET A 129 4.55 3.26 21.17
C MET A 129 5.87 3.80 21.72
N VAL A 130 6.08 3.71 23.04
CA VAL A 130 7.30 4.18 23.70
C VAL A 130 8.42 3.17 23.51
N GLN A 131 9.55 3.65 23.00
CA GLN A 131 10.76 2.87 22.76
C GLN A 131 11.90 3.36 23.67
N ASP A 132 12.59 2.43 24.31
CA ASP A 132 13.80 2.76 25.06
C ASP A 132 14.96 2.98 24.09
N VAL A 133 15.59 4.15 24.20
CA VAL A 133 16.84 4.51 23.51
C VAL A 133 17.96 4.43 24.54
N PRO A 134 19.08 3.73 24.27
CA PRO A 134 20.24 3.76 25.14
C PRO A 134 20.79 5.19 25.34
N ASP A 135 21.21 5.53 26.57
CA ASP A 135 21.70 6.86 26.92
C ASP A 135 22.80 7.38 25.98
N SER A 136 23.66 6.49 25.47
CA SER A 136 24.74 6.82 24.51
C SER A 136 24.26 7.26 23.12
N PHE A 137 23.04 6.92 22.73
CA PHE A 137 22.43 7.33 21.45
C PHE A 137 21.44 8.49 21.64
N PHE A 138 21.18 8.91 22.88
CA PHE A 138 20.32 10.06 23.15
C PHE A 138 20.98 11.38 22.77
N SER A 139 22.33 11.42 22.71
CA SER A 139 23.08 12.56 22.17
C SER A 139 22.94 12.76 20.66
N ASP A 140 22.37 11.78 19.94
CA ASP A 140 22.09 11.91 18.50
C ASP A 140 20.86 12.80 18.22
N TYR A 141 20.17 13.27 19.26
CA TYR A 141 19.01 14.15 19.18
C TYR A 141 19.31 15.53 19.79
N ALA A 142 18.70 16.58 19.23
CA ALA A 142 18.65 17.90 19.88
C ALA A 142 17.54 17.96 20.93
N GLU A 143 17.65 18.81 21.95
CA GLU A 143 16.51 19.09 22.83
C GLU A 143 15.62 20.16 22.20
N GLY A 144 14.32 19.87 22.07
CA GLY A 144 13.32 20.77 21.49
C GLY A 144 12.35 21.32 22.54
N SER A 145 11.47 22.23 22.11
CA SER A 145 10.43 22.79 22.98
C SER A 145 9.45 21.71 23.42
N ALA A 146 9.02 21.74 24.69
CA ALA A 146 8.05 20.78 25.21
C ALA A 146 6.68 20.90 24.53
N ILE A 147 5.96 19.79 24.43
CA ILE A 147 4.60 19.69 23.90
C ILE A 147 3.64 19.80 25.07
N GLN A 148 2.87 20.88 25.10
CA GLN A 148 1.88 21.18 26.14
C GLN A 148 0.46 20.77 25.70
N SER A 149 0.21 20.78 24.39
CA SER A 149 -1.08 20.47 23.78
C SER A 149 -0.94 19.91 22.37
N THR A 150 -2.07 19.49 21.77
CA THR A 150 -2.12 19.01 20.38
C THR A 150 -1.83 20.09 19.34
N ALA A 151 -1.83 21.37 19.72
CA ALA A 151 -1.45 22.47 18.83
C ALA A 151 0.07 22.55 18.63
N ASP A 152 0.87 22.05 19.57
CA ASP A 152 2.33 22.21 19.55
C ASP A 152 3.04 21.18 18.66
N TYR A 153 2.37 20.07 18.35
CA TYR A 153 2.95 18.93 17.66
C TYR A 153 1.88 18.10 16.95
N ASN A 154 2.15 17.70 15.71
CA ASN A 154 1.28 16.83 14.93
C ASN A 154 2.08 15.62 14.43
N PRO A 155 1.91 14.42 15.04
CA PRO A 155 2.69 13.23 14.72
C PRO A 155 2.60 12.85 13.24
N SER A 156 1.41 12.92 12.65
CA SER A 156 1.17 12.57 11.25
C SER A 156 1.83 13.57 10.29
N ALA A 157 1.81 14.85 10.63
CA ALA A 157 2.49 15.88 9.82
C ALA A 157 4.02 15.72 9.87
N VAL A 158 4.58 15.43 11.05
CA VAL A 158 6.01 15.15 11.21
C VAL A 158 6.43 13.86 10.50
N LEU A 159 5.59 12.82 10.60
CA LEU A 159 5.83 11.56 9.91
C LEU A 159 5.82 11.73 8.38
N ALA A 160 4.93 12.58 7.86
CA ALA A 160 4.83 12.92 6.45
C ALA A 160 5.99 13.81 5.96
N SER A 161 6.52 14.71 6.79
CA SER A 161 7.63 15.59 6.42
C SER A 161 9.00 14.89 6.43
N ARG A 162 9.13 13.75 7.13
CA ARG A 162 10.37 12.95 7.21
C ARG A 162 10.18 11.54 6.62
N MET A 163 9.96 11.48 5.31
CA MET A 163 9.89 10.22 4.54
C MET A 163 11.25 9.56 4.30
N THR A 164 12.35 10.31 4.37
CA THR A 164 13.72 9.82 4.15
C THR A 164 14.65 10.20 5.30
N ILE A 165 15.74 9.45 5.45
CA ILE A 165 16.78 9.74 6.44
C ILE A 165 17.64 10.88 5.90
N ILE A 166 17.46 12.08 6.44
CA ILE A 166 18.27 13.27 6.11
C ILE A 166 19.25 13.58 7.24
N THR A 167 20.48 13.98 6.89
CA THR A 167 21.50 14.39 7.87
C THR A 167 21.28 15.85 8.30
N GLY A 168 21.11 16.11 9.59
CA GLY A 168 21.24 17.45 10.17
C GLY A 168 20.54 17.61 11.52
N VAL A 169 21.31 17.92 12.56
CA VAL A 169 20.84 18.50 13.82
C VAL A 169 20.55 19.97 13.54
N ALA A 170 19.31 20.43 13.67
CA ALA A 170 19.01 21.85 13.58
C ALA A 170 19.43 22.53 14.90
N THR A 171 20.42 23.42 14.83
CA THR A 171 20.61 24.46 15.86
C THR A 171 19.50 25.50 15.75
N PRO A 172 18.98 26.04 16.88
CA PRO A 172 17.94 27.04 16.84
C PRO A 172 18.54 28.42 16.56
N SER A 173 18.12 29.06 15.48
CA SER A 173 18.26 30.52 15.36
C SER A 173 17.07 31.09 14.63
N ASN A 174 16.37 31.97 15.34
CA ASN A 174 15.47 32.97 14.78
C ASN A 174 16.13 33.67 13.60
N GLU A 175 15.51 33.61 12.42
CA GLU A 175 15.38 34.76 11.54
C GLU A 175 14.27 34.48 10.51
N ALA A 176 13.27 35.34 10.51
CA ALA A 176 12.33 35.44 9.41
C ALA A 176 13.09 36.01 8.20
N THR A 177 13.16 35.27 7.11
CA THR A 177 13.35 35.85 5.78
C THR A 177 12.80 34.92 4.70
N THR A 178 12.02 35.55 3.83
CA THR A 178 11.47 35.09 2.56
C THR A 178 12.52 34.44 1.66
N GLY A 179 12.25 33.23 1.19
CA GLY A 179 13.11 32.53 0.23
C GLY A 179 12.46 31.23 -0.26
N GLU A 180 11.78 31.33 -1.39
CA GLU A 180 11.23 30.23 -2.18
C GLU A 180 12.37 29.29 -2.59
N ILE A 181 12.42 28.08 -2.03
CA ILE A 181 13.30 27.01 -2.52
C ILE A 181 12.42 25.88 -3.04
N VAL A 182 12.30 25.89 -4.36
CA VAL A 182 11.63 24.91 -5.21
C VAL A 182 12.22 23.52 -4.92
N GLY A 183 11.45 22.67 -4.27
CA GLY A 183 11.80 21.27 -4.04
C GLY A 183 11.81 20.53 -5.39
N ALA A 184 12.92 19.89 -5.73
CA ALA A 184 12.99 19.02 -6.88
C ALA A 184 11.98 17.86 -6.71
N PRO A 185 11.27 17.47 -7.78
CA PRO A 185 10.10 16.60 -7.69
C PRO A 185 10.49 15.20 -7.21
N VAL A 186 9.73 14.69 -6.25
CA VAL A 186 9.70 13.27 -5.94
C VAL A 186 9.26 12.55 -7.21
N SER A 187 10.18 11.83 -7.86
CA SER A 187 9.82 11.00 -9.00
C SER A 187 8.66 10.09 -8.62
N PRO A 188 7.62 9.96 -9.46
CA PRO A 188 6.55 9.01 -9.22
C PRO A 188 7.18 7.62 -9.30
N VAL A 189 7.38 6.98 -8.15
CA VAL A 189 7.74 5.57 -8.11
C VAL A 189 6.53 4.82 -8.66
N VAL A 190 6.57 4.60 -9.97
CA VAL A 190 5.81 3.55 -10.66
C VAL A 190 6.05 2.29 -9.84
N ALA A 191 4.98 1.68 -9.32
CA ALA A 191 5.09 0.43 -8.59
C ALA A 191 5.91 -0.52 -9.47
N SER A 192 7.08 -0.94 -9.00
CA SER A 192 7.84 -1.97 -9.69
C SER A 192 6.96 -3.22 -9.74
N PRO A 193 6.74 -3.81 -10.92
CA PRO A 193 5.85 -4.96 -11.02
C PRO A 193 6.40 -6.09 -10.16
N VAL A 194 5.54 -6.61 -9.28
CA VAL A 194 5.90 -7.71 -8.35
C VAL A 194 5.97 -9.05 -9.08
N GLY A 195 5.52 -9.10 -10.34
CA GLY A 195 5.62 -10.25 -11.23
C GLY A 195 5.70 -9.85 -12.70
N THR A 196 5.93 -10.83 -13.58
CA THR A 196 6.22 -10.61 -15.00
C THR A 196 5.20 -11.26 -15.93
N CYS A 197 3.99 -11.54 -15.44
CA CYS A 197 2.96 -12.16 -16.26
C CYS A 197 2.53 -11.24 -17.40
N THR A 198 2.29 -11.82 -18.58
CA THR A 198 1.71 -11.10 -19.69
C THR A 198 0.31 -10.61 -19.33
N VAL A 199 0.10 -9.30 -19.43
CA VAL A 199 -1.20 -8.66 -19.21
C VAL A 199 -1.98 -8.66 -20.53
N PRO A 200 -3.21 -9.20 -20.57
CA PRO A 200 -4.02 -9.24 -21.79
C PRO A 200 -4.42 -7.83 -22.24
N ALA A 201 -4.67 -7.65 -23.53
CA ALA A 201 -4.86 -6.32 -24.13
C ALA A 201 -6.00 -5.52 -23.49
N GLU A 202 -7.11 -6.18 -23.16
CA GLU A 202 -8.27 -5.58 -22.52
C GLU A 202 -8.00 -5.09 -21.08
N ALA A 203 -6.97 -5.64 -20.42
CA ALA A 203 -6.55 -5.28 -19.07
C ALA A 203 -5.48 -4.17 -19.03
N GLN A 204 -4.90 -3.79 -20.18
CA GLN A 204 -3.88 -2.74 -20.26
C GLN A 204 -4.45 -1.36 -19.89
N ALA A 205 -3.57 -0.40 -19.58
CA ALA A 205 -3.95 1.00 -19.41
C ALA A 205 -4.64 1.55 -20.67
N GLU A 206 -5.61 2.44 -20.49
CA GLU A 206 -6.25 3.13 -21.60
C GLU A 206 -5.39 4.28 -22.09
N SER A 207 -5.49 4.58 -23.39
CA SER A 207 -4.84 5.77 -23.94
C SER A 207 -5.52 7.04 -23.43
N VAL A 208 -4.72 8.02 -23.04
CA VAL A 208 -5.16 9.34 -22.59
C VAL A 208 -4.62 10.48 -23.43
N ALA A 209 -4.16 10.18 -24.65
CA ALA A 209 -3.57 11.16 -25.57
C ALA A 209 -4.54 12.30 -25.96
N ASN A 210 -5.85 12.07 -25.86
CA ASN A 210 -6.90 13.04 -26.20
C ASN A 210 -7.90 13.17 -25.04
N PRO A 211 -7.56 13.88 -23.96
CA PRO A 211 -8.44 14.01 -22.81
C PRO A 211 -9.72 14.76 -23.18
N THR A 212 -10.86 14.31 -22.67
CA THR A 212 -12.14 15.01 -22.77
C THR A 212 -12.19 16.18 -21.79
N THR A 213 -11.69 15.97 -20.58
CA THR A 213 -11.60 16.99 -19.53
C THR A 213 -10.23 16.93 -18.86
N VAL A 214 -9.68 18.10 -18.53
CA VAL A 214 -8.46 18.24 -17.74
C VAL A 214 -8.83 18.97 -16.45
N VAL A 215 -8.53 18.34 -15.30
CA VAL A 215 -8.69 18.93 -13.97
C VAL A 215 -7.50 19.83 -13.67
N GLY A 216 -7.75 21.06 -13.26
CA GLY A 216 -6.70 22.03 -12.94
C GLY A 216 -6.14 22.79 -14.15
N ASN A 217 -5.28 23.76 -13.87
CA ASN A 217 -4.75 24.73 -14.82
C ASN A 217 -3.22 24.85 -14.82
N GLY A 218 -2.52 23.92 -14.16
CA GLY A 218 -1.07 23.88 -14.02
C GLY A 218 -0.57 24.16 -12.60
N THR A 219 -1.47 24.37 -11.64
CA THR A 219 -1.13 24.64 -10.24
C THR A 219 -1.80 23.64 -9.31
N ALA A 220 -1.15 23.30 -8.18
CA ALA A 220 -1.70 22.34 -7.23
C ALA A 220 -3.05 22.82 -6.66
N ALA A 221 -3.16 24.12 -6.37
CA ALA A 221 -4.37 24.76 -5.85
C ALA A 221 -5.58 24.68 -6.81
N SER A 222 -5.34 24.53 -8.12
CA SER A 222 -6.42 24.41 -9.10
C SER A 222 -7.06 23.03 -9.16
N CYS A 223 -6.41 22.01 -8.60
CA CYS A 223 -6.93 20.66 -8.54
C CYS A 223 -7.72 20.44 -7.25
N THR A 224 -8.95 20.96 -7.25
CA THR A 224 -9.88 20.87 -6.11
C THR A 224 -10.82 19.67 -6.23
N ALA A 225 -11.45 19.27 -5.12
CA ALA A 225 -12.49 18.25 -5.10
C ALA A 225 -13.64 18.59 -6.08
N ALA A 226 -14.09 19.84 -6.08
CA ALA A 226 -15.13 20.31 -6.99
C ALA A 226 -14.73 20.25 -8.48
N ALA A 227 -13.48 20.61 -8.81
CA ALA A 227 -12.98 20.52 -10.19
C ALA A 227 -12.87 19.05 -10.65
N PHE A 228 -12.42 18.17 -9.76
CA PHE A 228 -12.38 16.73 -10.03
C PHE A 228 -13.79 16.16 -10.22
N GLU A 229 -14.73 16.45 -9.31
CA GLU A 229 -16.11 16.00 -9.41
C GLU A 229 -16.77 16.47 -10.72
N ALA A 230 -16.66 17.76 -11.04
CA ALA A 230 -17.20 18.29 -12.29
C ALA A 230 -16.65 17.55 -13.52
N ALA A 231 -15.35 17.22 -13.53
CA ALA A 231 -14.74 16.49 -14.63
C ALA A 231 -15.26 15.05 -14.74
N VAL A 232 -15.36 14.31 -13.64
CA VAL A 232 -15.87 12.92 -13.69
C VAL A 232 -17.37 12.86 -13.96
N GLN A 233 -18.14 13.89 -13.59
CA GLN A 233 -19.55 13.98 -13.97
C GLN A 233 -19.76 14.25 -15.47
N ASN A 234 -18.77 14.79 -16.17
CA ASN A 234 -18.85 14.92 -17.64
C ASN A 234 -18.64 13.59 -18.38
N GLY A 235 -17.98 12.60 -17.75
CA GLY A 235 -17.58 11.36 -18.41
C GLY A 235 -16.42 11.54 -19.39
N GLY A 236 -16.10 10.49 -20.15
CA GLY A 236 -14.98 10.51 -21.11
C GLY A 236 -13.62 10.32 -20.44
N ILE A 237 -12.57 10.88 -21.03
CA ILE A 237 -11.20 10.77 -20.53
C ILE A 237 -10.91 11.99 -19.65
N VAL A 238 -10.65 11.75 -18.37
CA VAL A 238 -10.30 12.75 -17.35
C VAL A 238 -8.82 12.62 -17.01
N THR A 239 -8.08 13.71 -17.19
CA THR A 239 -6.66 13.83 -16.81
C THR A 239 -6.47 15.03 -15.90
N PHE A 240 -5.25 15.23 -15.40
CA PHE A 240 -4.95 16.27 -14.43
C PHE A 240 -3.77 17.14 -14.89
N ASN A 241 -3.92 18.44 -14.69
CA ASN A 241 -2.88 19.45 -14.85
C ASN A 241 -2.73 20.20 -13.52
N CYS A 242 -2.15 19.54 -12.52
CA CYS A 242 -2.00 20.07 -11.16
C CYS A 242 -0.61 20.66 -10.89
N GLY A 243 0.20 20.83 -11.92
CA GLY A 243 1.61 21.20 -11.79
C GLY A 243 2.54 19.98 -11.71
N PRO A 244 3.84 20.20 -11.42
CA PRO A 244 4.86 19.16 -11.53
C PRO A 244 4.85 18.17 -10.36
N ASP A 245 4.34 18.57 -9.20
CA ASP A 245 4.41 17.80 -7.96
C ASP A 245 3.19 16.90 -7.74
N VAL A 246 3.32 15.98 -6.78
CA VAL A 246 2.21 15.15 -6.31
C VAL A 246 1.19 16.04 -5.59
N VAL A 247 -0.09 15.90 -5.92
CA VAL A 247 -1.20 16.61 -5.28
C VAL A 247 -2.13 15.63 -4.57
N THR A 248 -2.63 16.03 -3.40
CA THR A 248 -3.73 15.33 -2.71
C THR A 248 -5.01 16.13 -2.87
N ILE A 249 -6.03 15.50 -3.44
CA ILE A 249 -7.40 16.01 -3.53
C ILE A 249 -8.23 15.28 -2.47
N THR A 250 -8.49 15.96 -1.36
CA THR A 250 -9.34 15.42 -0.29
C THR A 250 -10.80 15.76 -0.59
N LEU A 251 -11.66 14.74 -0.63
CA LEU A 251 -13.09 14.87 -0.89
C LEU A 251 -13.86 15.10 0.41
N ASP A 252 -14.78 16.05 0.37
CA ASP A 252 -15.71 16.39 1.44
C ASP A 252 -16.98 15.51 1.43
N HIS A 253 -17.28 14.85 0.32
CA HIS A 253 -18.33 13.81 0.20
C HIS A 253 -17.94 12.70 -0.80
N GLU A 254 -18.76 11.65 -0.82
CA GLU A 254 -18.68 10.59 -1.83
C GLU A 254 -19.14 11.09 -3.20
N ILE A 255 -18.30 10.90 -4.23
CA ILE A 255 -18.70 11.22 -5.61
C ILE A 255 -19.48 10.05 -6.20
N ARG A 256 -20.78 10.29 -6.40
CA ARG A 256 -21.72 9.35 -7.02
C ARG A 256 -21.77 9.58 -8.53
N LEU A 257 -21.27 8.63 -9.31
CA LEU A 257 -21.03 8.78 -10.74
C LEU A 257 -22.32 8.59 -11.55
N LEU A 258 -22.74 9.64 -12.29
CA LEU A 258 -23.90 9.57 -13.19
C LEU A 258 -23.69 8.55 -14.34
N ASN A 259 -24.68 7.76 -14.72
CA ASN A 259 -24.47 6.75 -15.76
C ASN A 259 -24.68 7.31 -17.18
N LYS A 260 -25.49 8.36 -17.37
CA LYS A 260 -25.81 8.93 -18.70
C LYS A 260 -24.90 10.09 -19.13
N VAL A 261 -23.60 9.88 -19.05
CA VAL A 261 -22.59 10.93 -19.33
C VAL A 261 -21.55 10.49 -20.35
N GLY A 262 -20.64 11.39 -20.71
CA GLY A 262 -19.66 11.20 -21.76
C GLY A 262 -20.24 11.39 -23.17
N PRO A 263 -19.38 11.36 -24.21
CA PRO A 263 -19.79 11.58 -25.60
C PRO A 263 -20.89 10.63 -26.08
N ASN A 264 -20.83 9.37 -25.63
CA ASN A 264 -21.75 8.31 -26.02
C ASN A 264 -22.92 8.12 -25.04
N LYS A 265 -23.03 8.95 -23.99
CA LYS A 265 -24.06 8.87 -22.95
C LYS A 265 -24.17 7.50 -22.26
N ASN A 266 -23.07 6.76 -22.22
CA ASN A 266 -22.99 5.42 -21.63
C ASN A 266 -22.17 5.38 -20.33
N GLY A 267 -21.79 6.54 -19.79
CA GLY A 267 -21.13 6.62 -18.48
C GLY A 267 -19.69 6.13 -18.46
N SER A 268 -19.09 5.93 -19.64
CA SER A 268 -17.68 5.56 -19.76
C SER A 268 -16.78 6.65 -19.22
N ARG A 269 -15.85 6.26 -18.36
CA ARG A 269 -14.84 7.11 -17.73
C ARG A 269 -13.49 6.44 -17.73
N VAL A 270 -12.48 7.18 -18.16
CA VAL A 270 -11.07 6.87 -17.88
C VAL A 270 -10.54 8.01 -17.03
N ILE A 271 -10.08 7.71 -15.82
CA ILE A 271 -9.51 8.69 -14.91
C ILE A 271 -8.04 8.35 -14.76
N ASP A 272 -7.16 9.20 -15.29
CA ASP A 272 -5.71 8.99 -15.25
C ASP A 272 -5.03 10.10 -14.44
N GLY A 273 -4.46 9.71 -13.29
CA GLY A 273 -3.78 10.62 -12.37
C GLY A 273 -2.35 10.98 -12.75
N GLY A 274 -1.81 10.43 -13.85
CA GLY A 274 -0.43 10.64 -14.30
C GLY A 274 0.64 10.21 -13.29
N GLY A 275 0.26 9.43 -12.27
CA GLY A 275 1.13 9.03 -11.16
C GLY A 275 1.35 10.13 -10.12
N LYS A 276 0.64 11.26 -10.22
CA LYS A 276 0.83 12.45 -9.37
C LYS A 276 -0.39 12.83 -8.54
N VAL A 277 -1.51 12.12 -8.71
CA VAL A 277 -2.76 12.47 -8.02
C VAL A 277 -3.09 11.43 -6.97
N ILE A 278 -3.30 11.93 -5.76
CA ILE A 278 -3.86 11.20 -4.62
C ILE A 278 -5.29 11.69 -4.43
N LEU A 279 -6.26 10.77 -4.48
CA LEU A 279 -7.64 11.01 -4.09
C LEU A 279 -7.82 10.51 -2.66
N SER A 280 -8.23 11.41 -1.76
CA SER A 280 -8.40 11.09 -0.35
C SER A 280 -9.84 11.21 0.09
N GLY A 281 -10.37 10.20 0.78
CA GLY A 281 -11.69 10.26 1.42
C GLY A 281 -11.69 11.00 2.77
N GLY A 282 -10.53 11.50 3.23
CA GLY A 282 -10.39 12.22 4.48
C GLY A 282 -10.78 11.41 5.72
N SER A 283 -10.73 10.08 5.64
CA SER A 283 -11.19 9.11 6.65
C SER A 283 -12.67 9.26 7.01
N LYS A 284 -13.47 9.86 6.12
CA LYS A 284 -14.89 10.16 6.35
C LYS A 284 -15.78 9.70 5.21
N ASN A 285 -15.26 9.73 3.98
CA ASN A 285 -16.05 9.54 2.78
C ASN A 285 -15.50 8.38 1.96
N ARG A 286 -16.41 7.64 1.32
CA ARG A 286 -16.05 6.84 0.17
C ARG A 286 -15.60 7.76 -0.96
N ILE A 287 -14.66 7.35 -1.79
CA ILE A 287 -14.12 8.24 -2.84
C ILE A 287 -15.01 8.21 -4.08
N LEU A 288 -15.18 7.03 -4.69
CA LEU A 288 -15.98 6.86 -5.91
C LEU A 288 -17.08 5.82 -5.71
N TYR A 289 -18.28 6.16 -6.17
CA TYR A 289 -19.43 5.27 -6.17
C TYR A 289 -20.03 5.16 -7.58
N GLN A 290 -19.96 3.97 -8.16
CA GLN A 290 -20.64 3.61 -9.39
C GLN A 290 -21.77 2.62 -9.08
N ASN A 291 -22.99 2.94 -9.50
CA ASN A 291 -24.09 1.98 -9.39
C ASN A 291 -24.98 2.05 -10.63
N ALA A 292 -24.81 1.05 -11.49
CA ALA A 292 -25.57 0.88 -12.72
C ALA A 292 -27.05 0.58 -12.46
N CYS A 293 -27.38 0.04 -11.28
CA CYS A 293 -28.74 -0.32 -10.88
C CYS A 293 -29.48 0.83 -10.19
N GLU A 294 -28.85 1.99 -9.99
CA GLU A 294 -29.45 3.08 -9.24
C GLU A 294 -30.15 4.10 -10.14
N GLU A 295 -31.47 4.23 -9.97
CA GLU A 295 -32.30 5.11 -10.80
C GLU A 295 -31.88 6.57 -10.72
N SER A 296 -31.50 7.03 -9.52
CA SER A 296 -31.05 8.42 -9.27
C SER A 296 -29.79 8.80 -10.07
N LEU A 297 -28.97 7.81 -10.44
CA LEU A 297 -27.78 7.98 -11.28
C LEU A 297 -28.09 7.86 -12.77
N GLY A 298 -29.33 7.50 -13.12
CA GLY A 298 -29.87 7.32 -14.46
C GLY A 298 -29.62 5.91 -15.00
N TRP A 299 -30.66 5.13 -15.29
CA TRP A 299 -30.47 3.79 -15.87
C TRP A 299 -30.08 3.83 -17.35
N LEU A 300 -29.12 2.98 -17.74
CA LEU A 300 -28.76 2.78 -19.16
C LEU A 300 -29.64 1.73 -19.84
N ASN A 301 -30.17 0.77 -19.09
CA ASN A 301 -30.98 -0.36 -19.55
C ASN A 301 -31.77 -0.95 -18.36
N ASP A 302 -32.61 -1.94 -18.63
CA ASP A 302 -33.45 -2.60 -17.61
C ASP A 302 -32.65 -3.55 -16.68
N HIS A 303 -31.38 -3.83 -17.01
CA HIS A 303 -30.53 -4.79 -16.32
C HIS A 303 -29.10 -4.27 -16.16
N CYS A 304 -28.72 -3.92 -14.94
CA CYS A 304 -27.45 -3.28 -14.64
C CYS A 304 -26.20 -4.19 -14.69
N ASN A 305 -26.37 -5.50 -14.75
CA ASN A 305 -25.30 -6.50 -14.70
C ASN A 305 -25.07 -7.24 -16.03
N THR A 306 -25.84 -6.94 -17.07
CA THR A 306 -25.72 -7.60 -18.39
C THR A 306 -24.99 -6.73 -19.42
N SER A 307 -24.44 -5.59 -19.00
CA SER A 307 -23.82 -4.60 -19.87
C SER A 307 -22.46 -4.15 -19.32
N LEU A 308 -21.52 -3.94 -20.24
CA LEU A 308 -20.21 -3.33 -19.96
C LEU A 308 -20.32 -1.94 -19.30
N TYR A 309 -21.42 -1.24 -19.56
CA TYR A 309 -21.63 0.15 -19.16
C TYR A 309 -22.57 0.27 -17.95
N PRO A 310 -22.35 1.27 -17.06
CA PRO A 310 -21.27 2.25 -17.05
C PRO A 310 -19.90 1.60 -16.84
N ARG A 311 -18.88 2.21 -17.44
CA ARG A 311 -17.52 1.69 -17.44
C ARG A 311 -16.59 2.64 -16.72
N LEU A 312 -15.92 2.17 -15.67
CA LEU A 312 -14.95 2.93 -14.92
C LEU A 312 -13.54 2.35 -15.10
N VAL A 313 -12.62 3.17 -15.58
CA VAL A 313 -11.19 2.89 -15.54
C VAL A 313 -10.52 3.92 -14.66
N VAL A 314 -9.74 3.45 -13.69
CA VAL A 314 -8.86 4.28 -12.86
C VAL A 314 -7.42 3.82 -13.10
N GLN A 315 -6.55 4.77 -13.43
CA GLN A 315 -5.16 4.45 -13.72
C GLN A 315 -4.18 5.51 -13.20
N ASN A 316 -2.99 5.06 -12.81
CA ASN A 316 -1.92 5.92 -12.31
C ASN A 316 -2.37 6.85 -11.16
N LEU A 317 -3.22 6.33 -10.27
CA LEU A 317 -3.83 7.07 -9.15
C LEU A 317 -3.44 6.44 -7.80
N THR A 318 -3.45 7.26 -6.75
CA THR A 318 -3.48 6.76 -5.38
C THR A 318 -4.82 7.08 -4.75
N PHE A 319 -5.45 6.09 -4.11
CA PHE A 319 -6.66 6.20 -3.32
C PHE A 319 -6.31 5.98 -1.86
N THR A 320 -6.59 6.94 -1.00
CA THR A 320 -6.24 6.85 0.42
C THR A 320 -7.37 7.29 1.32
N ASN A 321 -7.41 6.76 2.54
CA ASN A 321 -8.28 7.26 3.61
C ASN A 321 -9.76 7.29 3.20
N GLY A 322 -10.17 6.40 2.30
CA GLY A 322 -11.58 6.21 1.93
C GLY A 322 -12.31 5.51 3.07
N LYS A 323 -13.51 5.99 3.44
CA LYS A 323 -14.31 5.39 4.51
C LYS A 323 -15.77 5.21 4.12
N ALA A 324 -16.27 3.97 4.16
CA ALA A 324 -17.69 3.68 4.02
C ALA A 324 -18.29 3.23 5.36
N SER A 325 -19.18 4.07 5.91
CA SER A 325 -19.93 3.80 7.15
C SER A 325 -21.44 3.67 6.96
N ASP A 326 -21.89 3.66 5.70
CA ASP A 326 -23.30 3.56 5.34
C ASP A 326 -23.78 2.09 5.32
N LYS A 327 -25.03 1.89 4.90
CA LYS A 327 -25.65 0.56 4.79
C LYS A 327 -25.30 -0.17 3.49
N LEU A 328 -24.48 0.43 2.61
CA LEU A 328 -23.99 -0.26 1.43
C LEU A 328 -22.92 -1.27 1.83
N LEU A 329 -22.65 -2.19 0.92
CA LEU A 329 -21.97 -3.44 1.23
C LEU A 329 -20.43 -3.34 1.23
N GLY A 330 -19.82 -2.14 1.27
CA GLY A 330 -18.36 -1.98 1.41
C GLY A 330 -17.72 -1.11 0.33
N GLY A 331 -16.43 -1.29 0.02
CA GLY A 331 -15.68 -0.45 -0.94
C GLY A 331 -15.34 0.94 -0.42
N GLY A 332 -14.40 1.06 0.53
CA GLY A 332 -14.05 2.34 1.17
C GLY A 332 -13.42 3.36 0.21
N ALA A 333 -12.64 2.92 -0.78
CA ALA A 333 -12.21 3.78 -1.89
C ALA A 333 -13.25 3.77 -3.02
N ILE A 334 -13.54 2.59 -3.55
CA ILE A 334 -14.40 2.43 -4.73
C ILE A 334 -15.45 1.37 -4.45
N TYR A 335 -16.71 1.73 -4.68
CA TYR A 335 -17.79 0.77 -4.82
C TYR A 335 -18.35 0.82 -6.23
N SER A 336 -18.51 -0.35 -6.83
CA SER A 336 -19.03 -0.50 -8.18
C SER A 336 -20.03 -1.64 -8.23
N ASN A 337 -21.29 -1.32 -8.51
CA ASN A 337 -22.37 -2.28 -8.70
C ASN A 337 -22.86 -2.28 -10.14
N GLY A 338 -22.86 -3.44 -10.78
CA GLY A 338 -23.06 -3.56 -12.23
C GLY A 338 -21.93 -2.93 -13.03
N GLY A 339 -22.15 -2.76 -14.33
CA GLY A 339 -21.17 -2.15 -15.24
C GLY A 339 -19.81 -2.86 -15.21
N SER A 340 -18.72 -2.12 -15.45
CA SER A 340 -17.36 -2.67 -15.41
C SER A 340 -16.37 -1.75 -14.70
N LEU A 341 -15.34 -2.36 -14.11
CA LEU A 341 -14.23 -1.70 -13.42
C LEU A 341 -12.88 -2.22 -13.93
N LYS A 342 -11.95 -1.31 -14.20
CA LYS A 342 -10.54 -1.61 -14.45
C LYS A 342 -9.63 -0.68 -13.66
N VAL A 343 -8.62 -1.26 -13.03
CA VAL A 343 -7.65 -0.60 -12.16
C VAL A 343 -6.25 -0.90 -12.67
N VAL A 344 -5.47 0.12 -13.02
CA VAL A 344 -4.12 -0.05 -13.58
C VAL A 344 -3.13 0.87 -12.88
N ASN A 345 -1.93 0.37 -12.53
CA ASN A 345 -0.85 1.17 -11.95
C ASN A 345 -1.27 2.03 -10.76
N SER A 346 -2.20 1.54 -9.93
CA SER A 346 -2.85 2.35 -8.89
C SER A 346 -2.58 1.81 -7.49
N LYS A 347 -2.72 2.68 -6.49
CA LYS A 347 -2.38 2.40 -5.10
C LYS A 347 -3.61 2.63 -4.21
N PHE A 348 -3.85 1.75 -3.25
CA PHE A 348 -5.00 1.81 -2.34
C PHE A 348 -4.51 1.61 -0.89
N TYR A 349 -4.52 2.70 -0.13
CA TYR A 349 -3.95 2.75 1.22
C TYR A 349 -4.97 3.20 2.26
N ASP A 350 -4.94 2.57 3.43
CA ASP A 350 -5.71 2.98 4.62
C ASP A 350 -7.20 3.27 4.32
N ASN A 351 -7.81 2.45 3.47
CA ASN A 351 -9.24 2.52 3.19
C ASN A 351 -9.98 1.58 4.14
N GLU A 352 -11.11 2.05 4.66
CA GLU A 352 -11.86 1.40 5.71
C GLU A 352 -13.35 1.27 5.33
N ILE A 353 -13.94 0.14 5.70
CA ILE A 353 -15.39 -0.02 5.75
C ILE A 353 -15.82 -0.46 7.15
N VAL A 354 -17.13 -0.46 7.41
CA VAL A 354 -17.67 -0.94 8.68
C VAL A 354 -17.10 -2.30 9.10
N SER A 355 -16.92 -2.49 10.40
CA SER A 355 -16.17 -3.61 10.97
C SER A 355 -16.92 -4.94 11.00
N THR A 356 -18.22 -4.96 10.69
CA THR A 356 -19.08 -6.15 10.78
C THR A 356 -20.10 -6.19 9.65
N GLY A 357 -20.61 -7.38 9.36
CA GLY A 357 -21.68 -7.60 8.39
C GLY A 357 -21.35 -8.76 7.44
N PRO A 358 -22.31 -9.66 7.17
CA PRO A 358 -22.19 -10.62 6.06
C PRO A 358 -22.13 -9.87 4.73
N ASP A 359 -21.31 -10.35 3.80
CA ASP A 359 -21.10 -9.76 2.47
C ASP A 359 -20.73 -8.26 2.45
N VAL A 360 -20.40 -7.69 3.61
CA VAL A 360 -19.79 -6.37 3.71
C VAL A 360 -18.29 -6.55 3.52
N ALA A 361 -17.75 -6.10 2.39
CA ALA A 361 -16.40 -6.48 1.97
C ALA A 361 -15.67 -5.39 1.18
N GLY A 362 -14.35 -5.54 1.06
CA GLY A 362 -13.53 -4.64 0.26
C GLY A 362 -13.23 -3.34 0.99
N GLY A 363 -12.28 -3.35 1.92
CA GLY A 363 -11.82 -2.12 2.59
C GLY A 363 -11.43 -1.04 1.58
N ALA A 364 -10.78 -1.44 0.47
CA ALA A 364 -10.52 -0.55 -0.66
C ALA A 364 -11.61 -0.63 -1.75
N ILE A 365 -11.74 -1.77 -2.44
CA ILE A 365 -12.63 -1.91 -3.60
C ILE A 365 -13.67 -2.98 -3.35
N TYR A 366 -14.93 -2.65 -3.66
CA TYR A 366 -15.99 -3.62 -3.72
C TYR A 366 -16.73 -3.62 -5.06
N GLN A 367 -16.71 -4.77 -5.75
CA GLN A 367 -17.45 -4.98 -7.00
C GLN A 367 -18.59 -5.96 -6.79
N THR A 368 -19.82 -5.54 -7.12
CA THR A 368 -21.01 -6.40 -7.06
C THR A 368 -21.65 -6.52 -8.44
N GLN A 369 -22.05 -7.73 -8.83
CA GLN A 369 -22.75 -8.03 -10.09
C GLN A 369 -22.07 -7.42 -11.34
N GLY A 370 -20.74 -7.41 -11.39
CA GLY A 370 -20.00 -6.81 -12.49
C GLY A 370 -20.19 -7.55 -13.82
N TYR A 371 -20.24 -6.80 -14.92
CA TYR A 371 -20.15 -7.35 -16.26
C TYR A 371 -18.71 -7.77 -16.56
N GLY A 372 -18.51 -9.08 -16.70
CA GLY A 372 -17.19 -9.65 -16.89
C GLY A 372 -16.26 -9.46 -15.67
N PRO A 373 -14.95 -9.66 -15.84
CA PRO A 373 -13.99 -9.52 -14.76
C PRO A 373 -13.65 -8.06 -14.48
N THR A 374 -13.52 -7.73 -13.20
CA THR A 374 -12.76 -6.54 -12.78
C THR A 374 -11.29 -6.81 -12.99
N TYR A 375 -10.64 -5.97 -13.80
CA TYR A 375 -9.21 -6.06 -14.06
C TYR A 375 -8.43 -5.22 -13.06
N ILE A 376 -7.41 -5.83 -12.45
CA ILE A 376 -6.47 -5.16 -11.54
C ILE A 376 -5.06 -5.47 -12.02
N VAL A 377 -4.33 -4.44 -12.44
CA VAL A 377 -3.02 -4.61 -13.07
C VAL A 377 -1.99 -3.71 -12.41
N ASN A 378 -0.84 -4.27 -12.06
CA ASN A 378 0.31 -3.55 -11.54
C ASN A 378 -0.05 -2.59 -10.40
N SER A 379 -0.96 -3.02 -9.52
CA SER A 379 -1.57 -2.17 -8.50
C SER A 379 -1.21 -2.66 -7.10
N THR A 380 -1.26 -1.77 -6.13
CA THR A 380 -0.91 -2.06 -4.74
C THR A 380 -2.07 -1.79 -3.80
N PHE A 381 -2.40 -2.75 -2.96
CA PHE A 381 -3.38 -2.64 -1.88
C PHE A 381 -2.67 -2.87 -0.55
N GLY A 382 -2.48 -1.80 0.22
CA GLY A 382 -1.62 -1.79 1.41
C GLY A 382 -0.13 -1.66 1.07
N GLY A 383 0.72 -2.56 1.55
CA GLY A 383 2.19 -2.47 1.33
C GLY A 383 3.01 -2.33 2.61
N SER A 384 2.39 -1.84 3.67
CA SER A 384 2.95 -1.81 5.03
C SER A 384 1.82 -1.86 6.07
N ALA A 385 2.18 -2.16 7.32
CA ALA A 385 1.22 -2.34 8.41
C ALA A 385 0.35 -1.11 8.70
N ASP A 386 0.83 0.09 8.37
CA ASP A 386 0.20 1.40 8.50
C ASP A 386 -0.56 1.85 7.25
N LEU A 387 -0.45 1.14 6.12
CA LEU A 387 -1.18 1.44 4.88
C LEU A 387 -2.24 0.39 4.56
N GLY A 388 -2.36 -0.65 5.38
CA GLY A 388 -3.30 -1.75 5.19
C GLY A 388 -4.76 -1.28 5.16
N ASN A 389 -5.53 -1.80 4.22
CA ASN A 389 -6.97 -1.55 4.17
C ASN A 389 -7.72 -2.47 5.15
N VAL A 390 -8.87 -2.01 5.64
CA VAL A 390 -9.62 -2.68 6.72
C VAL A 390 -11.09 -2.82 6.35
N GLY A 391 -11.66 -4.00 6.61
CA GLY A 391 -13.10 -4.20 6.46
C GLY A 391 -13.67 -5.31 7.31
N SER A 392 -15.00 -5.45 7.31
CA SER A 392 -15.69 -6.61 7.90
C SER A 392 -15.15 -7.91 7.28
N ASN A 393 -15.17 -7.98 5.94
CA ASN A 393 -14.50 -8.99 5.13
C ASN A 393 -13.61 -8.31 4.09
N GLY A 394 -12.74 -9.05 3.41
CA GLY A 394 -12.06 -8.56 2.21
C GLY A 394 -11.28 -7.29 2.49
N GLY A 395 -10.21 -7.34 3.31
CA GLY A 395 -9.53 -6.13 3.77
C GLY A 395 -9.13 -5.19 2.62
N ALA A 396 -8.68 -5.73 1.49
CA ALA A 396 -8.46 -4.96 0.26
C ALA A 396 -9.66 -5.04 -0.70
N LEU A 397 -9.97 -6.25 -1.16
CA LEU A 397 -10.90 -6.49 -2.26
C LEU A 397 -12.09 -7.31 -1.78
N GLY A 398 -13.28 -6.93 -2.26
CA GLY A 398 -14.46 -7.76 -2.15
C GLY A 398 -15.15 -7.96 -3.52
N GLY A 399 -15.75 -9.13 -3.72
CA GLY A 399 -16.57 -9.44 -4.88
C GLY A 399 -17.86 -10.17 -4.49
N LEU A 400 -19.00 -9.71 -4.99
CA LEU A 400 -20.27 -10.42 -4.86
C LEU A 400 -20.89 -10.66 -6.23
N PHE A 401 -21.03 -11.92 -6.62
CA PHE A 401 -21.40 -12.33 -7.99
C PHE A 401 -20.53 -11.64 -9.07
N SER A 402 -19.24 -11.47 -8.78
CA SER A 402 -18.30 -10.73 -9.65
C SER A 402 -16.98 -11.48 -9.80
N SER A 403 -16.39 -11.39 -10.99
CA SER A 403 -15.08 -12.00 -11.29
C SER A 403 -13.94 -10.99 -11.10
N PHE A 404 -12.76 -11.47 -10.71
CA PHE A 404 -11.53 -10.67 -10.61
C PHE A 404 -10.39 -11.28 -11.42
N HIS A 405 -9.74 -10.46 -12.24
CA HIS A 405 -8.53 -10.81 -12.97
C HIS A 405 -7.39 -9.89 -12.52
N ILE A 406 -6.44 -10.43 -11.77
CA ILE A 406 -5.38 -9.69 -11.07
C ILE A 406 -4.02 -10.06 -11.66
N TYR A 407 -3.26 -9.07 -12.10
CA TYR A 407 -1.96 -9.25 -12.74
C TYR A 407 -0.89 -8.38 -12.09
N ASN A 408 0.28 -8.97 -11.83
CA ASN A 408 1.51 -8.28 -11.43
C ASN A 408 1.33 -7.31 -10.26
N SER A 409 0.45 -7.63 -9.31
CA SER A 409 0.00 -6.72 -8.25
C SER A 409 0.49 -7.15 -6.87
N MET A 410 0.36 -6.26 -5.89
CA MET A 410 0.66 -6.55 -4.48
C MET A 410 -0.58 -6.29 -3.62
N ILE A 411 -0.94 -7.26 -2.79
CA ILE A 411 -2.04 -7.14 -1.82
C ILE A 411 -1.50 -7.55 -0.46
N SER A 412 -1.14 -6.58 0.39
CA SER A 412 -0.47 -6.87 1.64
C SER A 412 -0.90 -6.01 2.82
N TYR A 413 -0.77 -6.57 4.02
CA TYR A 413 -1.12 -5.93 5.31
C TYR A 413 -2.59 -5.55 5.51
N ASN A 414 -3.49 -6.08 4.68
CA ASN A 414 -4.93 -5.82 4.78
C ASN A 414 -5.57 -6.69 5.87
N LYS A 415 -6.68 -6.22 6.43
CA LYS A 415 -7.33 -6.85 7.59
C LYS A 415 -8.82 -7.01 7.41
N ALA A 416 -9.30 -8.25 7.54
CA ALA A 416 -10.70 -8.56 7.77
C ALA A 416 -10.94 -8.71 9.28
N ILE A 417 -11.67 -7.76 9.87
CA ILE A 417 -11.81 -7.60 11.33
C ILE A 417 -13.19 -7.98 11.87
N GLY A 418 -14.13 -8.36 11.01
CA GLY A 418 -15.43 -8.88 11.41
C GLY A 418 -15.33 -10.22 12.14
N THR A 419 -16.45 -10.68 12.68
CA THR A 419 -16.55 -11.96 13.38
C THR A 419 -17.95 -12.53 13.17
N GLY A 420 -18.05 -13.83 12.96
CA GLY A 420 -19.33 -14.48 12.75
C GLY A 420 -19.56 -15.06 11.36
N ARG A 421 -18.61 -14.92 10.43
CA ARG A 421 -18.63 -15.57 9.10
C ARG A 421 -19.76 -15.07 8.18
N ASN A 422 -19.87 -15.70 7.00
CA ASN A 422 -20.98 -15.55 6.07
C ASN A 422 -21.54 -16.95 5.70
N PRO A 423 -22.83 -17.25 5.95
CA PRO A 423 -23.81 -16.44 6.68
C PRO A 423 -23.39 -16.21 8.13
N ALA A 424 -23.95 -15.18 8.78
CA ALA A 424 -23.63 -14.85 10.16
C ALA A 424 -24.04 -16.00 11.10
N ALA A 425 -23.11 -16.45 11.95
CA ALA A 425 -23.37 -17.41 13.01
C ALA A 425 -24.36 -16.82 14.03
N SER A 426 -25.14 -17.70 14.68
CA SER A 426 -26.11 -17.28 15.69
C SER A 426 -25.48 -16.38 16.75
N GLY A 427 -26.10 -15.23 17.00
CA GLY A 427 -25.64 -14.25 17.99
C GLY A 427 -24.47 -13.36 17.54
N THR A 428 -24.06 -13.42 16.26
CA THR A 428 -22.98 -12.59 15.71
C THR A 428 -23.50 -11.62 14.65
N LEU A 429 -22.73 -10.56 14.37
CA LEU A 429 -23.05 -9.59 13.31
C LEU A 429 -22.50 -10.01 11.93
N GLY A 430 -21.77 -11.12 11.85
CA GLY A 430 -21.18 -11.63 10.60
C GLY A 430 -19.88 -10.93 10.18
N GLY A 431 -19.16 -11.60 9.30
CA GLY A 431 -17.91 -11.14 8.71
C GLY A 431 -16.66 -11.81 9.25
N GLY A 432 -15.49 -11.27 8.91
CA GLY A 432 -14.18 -11.73 9.38
C GLY A 432 -13.39 -12.58 8.39
N SER A 433 -13.88 -12.75 7.16
CA SER A 433 -13.27 -13.62 6.14
C SER A 433 -12.51 -12.83 5.06
N GLY A 434 -11.48 -13.43 4.49
CA GLY A 434 -10.76 -12.88 3.34
C GLY A 434 -9.90 -11.67 3.71
N GLY A 435 -8.80 -11.87 4.44
CA GLY A 435 -8.00 -10.74 4.92
C GLY A 435 -7.49 -9.85 3.79
N ALA A 436 -7.15 -10.44 2.64
CA ALA A 436 -6.83 -9.73 1.41
C ALA A 436 -8.07 -9.61 0.50
N ILE A 437 -8.63 -10.76 0.11
CA ILE A 437 -9.68 -10.88 -0.89
C ILE A 437 -10.86 -11.68 -0.32
N TYR A 438 -12.06 -11.14 -0.44
CA TYR A 438 -13.31 -11.83 -0.17
C TYR A 438 -14.13 -11.96 -1.46
N MET A 439 -14.61 -13.15 -1.79
CA MET A 439 -15.50 -13.36 -2.93
C MET A 439 -16.60 -14.38 -2.61
N ASP A 440 -17.84 -14.03 -2.93
CA ASP A 440 -19.02 -14.87 -2.78
C ASP A 440 -19.96 -14.74 -4.00
N GLY A 441 -20.75 -15.76 -4.29
CA GLY A 441 -21.73 -15.78 -5.37
C GLY A 441 -21.85 -17.13 -6.08
N ASN A 442 -22.18 -17.10 -7.37
CA ASN A 442 -22.34 -18.27 -8.24
C ASN A 442 -21.54 -18.08 -9.53
N SER A 443 -20.92 -19.15 -10.04
CA SER A 443 -20.30 -19.18 -11.37
C SER A 443 -19.44 -17.94 -11.74
N PHE A 444 -18.51 -17.54 -10.86
CA PHE A 444 -17.59 -16.42 -11.11
C PHE A 444 -16.13 -16.89 -11.11
N THR A 445 -15.20 -16.06 -11.60
CA THR A 445 -13.79 -16.42 -11.77
C THR A 445 -12.87 -15.57 -10.91
N LEU A 446 -11.89 -16.22 -10.25
CA LEU A 446 -10.70 -15.56 -9.72
C LEU A 446 -9.49 -15.99 -10.55
N ASN A 447 -8.92 -15.07 -11.32
CA ASN A 447 -7.69 -15.28 -12.06
C ASN A 447 -6.59 -14.37 -11.50
N MET A 448 -5.46 -14.94 -11.10
CA MET A 448 -4.32 -14.22 -10.54
C MET A 448 -3.04 -14.67 -11.23
N CYS A 449 -2.20 -13.72 -11.64
CA CYS A 449 -0.89 -14.02 -12.20
C CYS A 449 0.16 -13.03 -11.71
N GLY A 450 1.35 -13.49 -11.31
CA GLY A 450 2.45 -12.59 -10.97
C GLY A 450 2.16 -11.75 -9.71
N THR A 451 1.27 -12.21 -8.84
CA THR A 451 0.73 -11.39 -7.75
C THR A 451 1.28 -11.84 -6.40
N GLU A 452 1.71 -10.89 -5.58
CA GLU A 452 2.06 -11.15 -4.19
C GLU A 452 0.86 -10.86 -3.28
N VAL A 453 0.53 -11.82 -2.42
CA VAL A 453 -0.46 -11.68 -1.35
C VAL A 453 0.23 -11.98 -0.02
N SER A 454 0.53 -10.96 0.78
CA SER A 454 1.37 -11.16 1.96
C SER A 454 0.94 -10.39 3.21
N ASN A 455 1.19 -10.96 4.39
CA ASN A 455 0.96 -10.32 5.69
C ASN A 455 -0.49 -9.84 5.92
N ASN A 456 -1.47 -10.41 5.22
CA ASN A 456 -2.88 -10.10 5.44
C ASN A 456 -3.44 -10.92 6.61
N SER A 457 -4.48 -10.42 7.26
CA SER A 457 -5.09 -11.12 8.39
C SER A 457 -6.61 -11.15 8.33
N ALA A 458 -7.19 -12.28 8.71
CA ALA A 458 -8.62 -12.47 8.85
C ALA A 458 -8.91 -13.04 10.24
N LYS A 459 -9.94 -12.54 10.93
CA LYS A 459 -10.36 -13.12 12.22
C LYS A 459 -11.03 -14.48 12.08
N GLU A 460 -11.68 -14.73 10.94
CA GLU A 460 -12.32 -15.99 10.61
C GLU A 460 -11.49 -16.71 9.53
N LEU A 461 -12.04 -16.88 8.32
CA LEU A 461 -11.53 -17.76 7.29
C LEU A 461 -10.70 -17.01 6.25
N GLY A 462 -9.58 -17.58 5.85
CA GLY A 462 -8.80 -17.11 4.70
C GLY A 462 -8.11 -15.75 4.89
N GLY A 463 -7.01 -15.69 5.64
CA GLY A 463 -6.18 -14.48 5.79
C GLY A 463 -5.74 -13.84 4.48
N ALA A 464 -5.50 -14.64 3.45
CA ALA A 464 -5.30 -14.22 2.07
C ALA A 464 -6.63 -14.17 1.32
N ILE A 465 -7.15 -15.33 0.92
CA ILE A 465 -8.33 -15.43 0.05
C ILE A 465 -9.45 -16.15 0.80
N PHE A 466 -10.63 -15.57 0.79
CA PHE A 466 -11.89 -16.27 1.00
C PHE A 466 -12.67 -16.27 -0.32
N TYR A 467 -12.98 -17.45 -0.82
CA TYR A 467 -13.69 -17.64 -2.09
C TYR A 467 -14.77 -18.70 -1.92
N VAL A 468 -16.02 -18.34 -2.23
CA VAL A 468 -17.17 -19.26 -2.21
C VAL A 468 -17.97 -19.14 -3.51
N ALA A 469 -17.94 -20.19 -4.32
CA ALA A 469 -18.91 -20.39 -5.39
C ALA A 469 -20.00 -21.36 -4.90
N ASN A 470 -21.19 -20.84 -4.59
CA ASN A 470 -22.27 -21.61 -3.97
C ASN A 470 -22.79 -22.73 -4.87
N ASP A 471 -22.74 -22.54 -6.18
CA ASP A 471 -23.08 -23.54 -7.19
C ASP A 471 -21.92 -24.47 -7.56
N VAL A 472 -20.77 -24.33 -6.89
CA VAL A 472 -19.50 -25.06 -7.10
C VAL A 472 -18.95 -25.04 -8.54
N LYS A 473 -19.40 -24.07 -9.35
CA LYS A 473 -18.99 -23.93 -10.77
C LYS A 473 -17.95 -22.85 -11.01
N GLY A 474 -17.64 -22.05 -10.01
CA GLY A 474 -16.67 -20.96 -10.11
C GLY A 474 -15.24 -21.47 -10.39
N ASP A 475 -14.50 -20.72 -11.19
CA ASP A 475 -13.14 -21.06 -11.65
C ASP A 475 -12.09 -20.27 -10.87
N ILE A 476 -11.01 -20.94 -10.45
CA ILE A 476 -9.87 -20.32 -9.77
C ILE A 476 -8.60 -20.69 -10.53
N LYS A 477 -7.91 -19.68 -11.04
CA LYS A 477 -6.60 -19.84 -11.70
C LYS A 477 -5.60 -18.91 -11.03
N ILE A 478 -4.55 -19.49 -10.45
CA ILE A 478 -3.45 -18.74 -9.83
C ILE A 478 -2.15 -19.24 -10.44
N ASP A 479 -1.42 -18.33 -11.08
CA ASP A 479 -0.14 -18.61 -11.70
C ASP A 479 0.95 -17.66 -11.19
N GLN A 480 2.20 -18.13 -11.11
CA GLN A 480 3.38 -17.29 -10.83
C GLN A 480 3.19 -16.33 -9.64
N SER A 481 2.49 -16.76 -8.59
CA SER A 481 2.09 -15.90 -7.48
C SER A 481 2.70 -16.36 -6.15
N VAL A 482 2.80 -15.46 -5.19
CA VAL A 482 3.40 -15.75 -3.88
C VAL A 482 2.43 -15.39 -2.77
N PHE A 483 2.18 -16.34 -1.88
CA PHE A 483 1.37 -16.17 -0.68
C PHE A 483 2.27 -16.29 0.54
N LYS A 484 2.38 -15.25 1.35
CA LYS A 484 3.35 -15.21 2.45
C LYS A 484 2.77 -14.66 3.73
N LYS A 485 2.90 -15.38 4.86
CA LYS A 485 2.55 -14.87 6.20
C LYS A 485 1.11 -14.33 6.31
N ASN A 486 0.17 -14.92 5.58
CA ASN A 486 -1.24 -14.58 5.73
C ASN A 486 -1.85 -15.38 6.88
N VAL A 487 -2.56 -14.72 7.80
CA VAL A 487 -3.03 -15.33 9.06
C VAL A 487 -4.55 -15.36 9.12
N SER A 488 -5.11 -16.49 9.56
CA SER A 488 -6.53 -16.67 9.84
C SER A 488 -6.73 -16.97 11.33
N GLY A 489 -7.76 -16.41 11.95
CA GLY A 489 -8.07 -16.63 13.37
C GLY A 489 -8.81 -17.94 13.66
N SER A 490 -9.43 -18.56 12.66
CA SER A 490 -9.98 -19.92 12.77
C SER A 490 -9.11 -20.96 12.06
N SER A 491 -8.84 -22.07 12.74
CA SER A 491 -8.09 -23.24 12.22
C SER A 491 -9.00 -24.27 11.56
N ASP A 492 -10.22 -23.90 11.17
CA ASP A 492 -11.23 -24.87 10.73
C ASP A 492 -10.77 -25.56 9.43
N GLY A 493 -10.50 -26.86 9.56
CA GLY A 493 -10.34 -27.82 8.46
C GLY A 493 -11.64 -27.97 7.65
N PRO A 494 -11.60 -28.69 6.53
CA PRO A 494 -12.44 -28.39 5.38
C PRO A 494 -13.91 -28.78 5.59
N ALA A 495 -14.81 -27.78 5.53
CA ALA A 495 -15.94 -27.89 4.60
C ALA A 495 -15.36 -28.01 3.17
N PRO A 496 -16.02 -28.65 2.18
CA PRO A 496 -15.37 -29.05 0.92
C PRO A 496 -14.63 -27.87 0.28
N GLY A 497 -13.30 -27.88 0.42
CA GLY A 497 -12.44 -26.76 0.10
C GLY A 497 -11.00 -27.01 0.51
N ILE A 498 -10.06 -26.50 -0.28
CA ILE A 498 -8.63 -26.67 0.00
C ILE A 498 -8.20 -25.55 0.95
N ALA A 499 -7.87 -25.90 2.20
CA ALA A 499 -7.15 -25.00 3.10
C ALA A 499 -5.65 -25.05 2.77
N LYS A 500 -5.16 -24.07 2.01
CA LYS A 500 -3.72 -23.73 1.97
C LYS A 500 -3.47 -22.63 3.02
N PRO A 501 -2.25 -22.46 3.58
CA PRO A 501 -2.01 -21.43 4.58
C PRO A 501 -2.55 -20.06 4.13
N GLY A 502 -3.58 -19.57 4.82
CA GLY A 502 -4.25 -18.32 4.50
C GLY A 502 -5.36 -18.35 3.44
N CYS A 503 -5.71 -19.45 2.79
CA CYS A 503 -6.79 -19.50 1.79
C CYS A 503 -7.94 -20.42 2.20
N TYR A 504 -9.19 -19.96 2.00
CA TYR A 504 -10.41 -20.75 2.05
C TYR A 504 -11.06 -20.71 0.68
N LEU A 505 -11.09 -21.84 -0.03
CA LEU A 505 -11.57 -21.94 -1.42
C LEU A 505 -12.66 -23.01 -1.52
N GLN A 506 -13.90 -22.60 -1.80
CA GLN A 506 -15.04 -23.50 -1.99
C GLN A 506 -15.52 -23.46 -3.44
N THR A 507 -15.15 -24.49 -4.20
CA THR A 507 -15.63 -24.81 -5.56
C THR A 507 -15.27 -26.27 -5.88
N THR A 508 -15.65 -26.78 -7.06
CA THR A 508 -15.22 -28.11 -7.52
C THR A 508 -13.70 -28.16 -7.66
N ALA A 509 -13.04 -29.21 -7.16
CA ALA A 509 -11.57 -29.28 -7.16
C ALA A 509 -10.93 -29.16 -8.56
N SER A 510 -11.57 -29.69 -9.61
CA SER A 510 -11.11 -29.58 -11.00
C SER A 510 -11.17 -28.15 -11.56
N LYS A 511 -11.83 -27.23 -10.86
CA LYS A 511 -11.92 -25.80 -11.17
C LYS A 511 -10.80 -24.97 -10.55
N ILE A 512 -9.94 -25.59 -9.75
CA ILE A 512 -8.80 -24.92 -9.10
C ILE A 512 -7.51 -25.31 -9.82
N SER A 513 -6.85 -24.31 -10.41
CA SER A 513 -5.54 -24.45 -11.03
C SER A 513 -4.54 -23.54 -10.33
N LEU A 514 -3.52 -24.15 -9.71
CA LEU A 514 -2.39 -23.44 -9.09
C LEU A 514 -1.11 -23.87 -9.82
N THR A 515 -0.45 -22.93 -10.50
CA THR A 515 0.76 -23.18 -11.29
C THR A 515 1.85 -22.22 -10.84
N ASN A 516 3.11 -22.66 -10.75
CA ASN A 516 4.26 -21.80 -10.36
C ASN A 516 4.01 -20.89 -9.14
N THR A 517 3.21 -21.35 -8.18
CA THR A 517 2.71 -20.54 -7.07
C THR A 517 3.24 -21.08 -5.76
N THR A 518 3.75 -20.20 -4.90
CA THR A 518 4.39 -20.56 -3.62
C THR A 518 3.53 -20.09 -2.45
N PHE A 519 3.46 -20.92 -1.41
CA PHE A 519 2.82 -20.61 -0.12
C PHE A 519 3.88 -20.72 0.99
N GLU A 520 4.13 -19.61 1.69
CA GLU A 520 5.17 -19.42 2.73
C GLU A 520 4.62 -19.04 4.11
#